data_AF-A0A843SBB6-F1
#
_entry.id   AF-A0A843SBB6-F1
#
_cell.length_a   1.000
_cell.length_b   1.000
_cell.length_c   1.000
_cell.angle_alpha   90.00
_cell.angle_beta   90.00
_cell.angle_gamma   90.00
#
_symmetry.space_group_name_H-M   'P 1'
#
loop_
_entity.id
_entity.type
_entity.pdbx_description
1 polymer ?
#
loop_
_entity_poly.entity_id
_entity_poly.type
_entity_poly.pdbx_seq_one_letter_code
_entity_poly.pdbx_strand_id
1 'polypeptide(L)'
;MRALTIALLLTAAGHAMAAKPAPAPPRIEQRAPTEEERNSFDIYFHQKMVAESHGARPVMPLFAPAFDIERQRGKPWQVIARVDSAPRHSAVDLCRQIRSSFIFDAKAPKDSRWSETAQEPTWHVWLAQPNTICSAVQHTVLMDQAVRPEDVVALLRQHAELLSRARLLFAGNSRCIRQRALPFTLRAIAPAAPAAGAPVMFSLVFESDRDTVARVAVRRHRGEYAAWNVDCD
;
A
#
# COMPACT_ATOMS: atom_id res chain seq x y z
N MET A 1 21.62 -31.14 75.61
CA MET A 1 21.22 -29.79 75.13
C MET A 1 21.70 -29.63 73.70
N ARG A 2 20.79 -29.66 72.71
CA ARG A 2 20.96 -29.04 71.37
C ARG A 2 19.63 -29.13 70.63
N ALA A 3 19.28 -28.01 70.03
CA ALA A 3 17.91 -27.56 69.78
C ALA A 3 17.35 -28.00 68.42
N LEU A 4 16.02 -28.08 68.38
CA LEU A 4 15.14 -28.13 67.22
C LEU A 4 15.43 -26.98 66.23
N THR A 5 15.34 -27.29 64.94
CA THR A 5 15.01 -26.30 63.89
C THR A 5 14.02 -26.92 62.92
N ILE A 6 12.75 -26.52 63.05
CA ILE A 6 11.64 -26.82 62.16
C ILE A 6 11.64 -25.76 61.05
N ALA A 7 11.79 -26.17 59.79
CA ALA A 7 11.67 -25.29 58.64
C ALA A 7 10.21 -25.21 58.18
N LEU A 8 9.60 -24.03 58.30
CA LEU A 8 8.26 -23.70 57.81
C LEU A 8 8.32 -23.45 56.29
N LEU A 9 7.67 -24.30 55.49
CA LEU A 9 7.44 -24.06 54.06
C LEU A 9 6.18 -23.19 53.90
N LEU A 10 6.36 -21.90 53.61
CA LEU A 10 5.29 -20.99 53.18
C LEU A 10 5.00 -21.20 51.69
N THR A 11 3.89 -21.87 51.39
CA THR A 11 3.31 -21.95 50.05
C THR A 11 2.58 -20.64 49.72
N ALA A 12 3.18 -19.82 48.86
CA ALA A 12 2.52 -18.64 48.29
C ALA A 12 1.55 -19.08 47.17
N ALA A 13 0.25 -19.10 47.48
CA ALA A 13 -0.81 -19.27 46.49
C ALA A 13 -1.00 -17.97 45.69
N GLY A 14 -0.26 -17.83 44.59
CA GLY A 14 -0.49 -16.78 43.61
C GLY A 14 -1.85 -16.94 42.95
N HIS A 15 -2.77 -16.02 43.24
CA HIS A 15 -4.05 -15.91 42.56
C HIS A 15 -3.79 -15.49 41.10
N ALA A 16 -3.80 -16.45 40.18
CA ALA A 16 -3.83 -16.19 38.76
C ALA A 16 -5.17 -15.52 38.42
N MET A 17 -5.18 -14.20 38.29
CA MET A 17 -6.32 -13.48 37.72
C MET A 17 -6.50 -13.94 36.28
N ALA A 18 -7.59 -14.65 36.03
CA ALA A 18 -8.04 -15.01 34.69
C ALA A 18 -8.22 -13.73 33.88
N ALA A 19 -7.31 -13.50 32.92
CA ALA A 19 -7.42 -12.42 31.96
C ALA A 19 -8.74 -12.58 31.18
N LYS A 20 -9.57 -11.54 31.21
CA LYS A 20 -10.82 -11.48 30.44
C LYS A 20 -10.47 -11.64 28.96
N PRO A 21 -11.11 -12.57 28.21
CA PRO A 21 -10.81 -12.75 26.80
C PRO A 21 -11.02 -11.43 26.06
N ALA A 22 -10.05 -11.05 25.23
CA ALA A 22 -10.11 -9.86 24.41
C ALA A 22 -11.40 -9.91 23.57
N PRO A 23 -12.16 -8.79 23.46
CA PRO A 23 -13.35 -8.75 22.63
C PRO A 23 -12.96 -9.10 21.19
N ALA A 24 -13.68 -10.06 20.59
CA ALA A 24 -13.47 -10.45 19.21
C ALA A 24 -13.52 -9.20 18.31
N PRO A 25 -12.68 -9.12 17.27
CA PRO A 25 -12.66 -7.96 16.38
C PRO A 25 -14.07 -7.71 15.82
N PRO A 26 -14.49 -6.45 15.71
CA PRO A 26 -15.83 -6.11 15.26
C PRO A 26 -16.06 -6.71 13.86
N ARG A 27 -17.16 -7.46 13.71
CA ARG A 27 -17.52 -8.07 12.43
C ARG A 27 -17.80 -6.97 11.40
N ILE A 28 -17.00 -6.95 10.34
CA ILE A 28 -17.19 -6.07 9.18
C ILE A 28 -18.20 -6.76 8.26
N GLU A 29 -19.27 -6.04 7.91
CA GLU A 29 -20.25 -6.47 6.92
C GLU A 29 -19.92 -5.77 5.60
N GLN A 30 -20.01 -6.51 4.48
CA GLN A 30 -19.78 -6.00 3.13
C GLN A 30 -21.00 -6.25 2.25
N ARG A 31 -21.21 -5.42 1.24
CA ARG A 31 -22.27 -5.61 0.23
C ARG A 31 -21.85 -5.11 -1.14
N ALA A 32 -22.58 -5.53 -2.16
CA ALA A 32 -22.46 -4.95 -3.49
C ALA A 32 -23.06 -3.53 -3.54
N PRO A 33 -22.57 -2.66 -4.44
CA PRO A 33 -23.20 -1.38 -4.73
C PRO A 33 -24.62 -1.56 -5.25
N THR A 34 -25.50 -0.62 -4.90
CA THR A 34 -26.83 -0.49 -5.49
C THR A 34 -26.76 0.18 -6.85
N GLU A 35 -27.82 0.09 -7.64
CA GLU A 35 -27.90 0.77 -8.94
C GLU A 35 -27.94 2.30 -8.80
N GLU A 36 -28.62 2.82 -7.77
CA GLU A 36 -28.63 4.25 -7.46
C GLU A 36 -27.22 4.77 -7.13
N GLU A 37 -26.45 4.02 -6.34
CA GLU A 37 -25.06 4.39 -6.01
C GLU A 37 -24.18 4.42 -7.27
N ARG A 38 -24.28 3.40 -8.14
CA ARG A 38 -23.54 3.36 -9.41
C ARG A 38 -23.88 4.55 -10.31
N ASN A 39 -25.17 4.74 -10.60
CA ASN A 39 -25.63 5.79 -11.50
C ASN A 39 -25.32 7.19 -10.94
N SER A 40 -25.47 7.39 -9.64
CA SER A 40 -25.12 8.68 -9.01
C SER A 40 -23.62 8.98 -9.10
N PHE A 41 -22.77 7.94 -8.96
CA PHE A 41 -21.33 8.10 -9.10
C PHE A 41 -20.93 8.39 -10.56
N ASP A 42 -21.51 7.68 -11.52
CA ASP A 42 -21.21 7.88 -12.94
C ASP A 42 -21.54 9.32 -13.39
N ILE A 43 -22.68 9.86 -12.94
CA ILE A 43 -23.06 11.26 -13.20
C ILE A 43 -22.04 12.22 -12.59
N TYR A 44 -21.73 12.06 -11.30
CA TYR A 44 -20.76 12.90 -10.59
C TYR A 44 -19.39 12.87 -11.26
N PHE A 45 -18.87 11.67 -11.54
CA PHE A 45 -17.55 11.49 -12.10
C PHE A 45 -17.44 12.04 -13.52
N HIS A 46 -18.47 11.86 -14.35
CA HIS A 46 -18.51 12.46 -15.68
C HIS A 46 -18.47 14.00 -15.61
N GLN A 47 -19.26 14.62 -14.73
CA GLN A 47 -19.24 16.08 -14.55
C GLN A 47 -17.87 16.58 -14.11
N LYS A 48 -17.23 15.88 -13.16
CA LYS A 48 -15.87 16.19 -12.71
C LYS A 48 -14.86 16.12 -13.86
N MET A 49 -14.87 15.03 -14.63
CA MET A 49 -13.96 14.86 -15.76
C MET A 49 -14.14 15.93 -16.84
N VAL A 50 -15.38 16.37 -17.09
CA VAL A 50 -15.66 17.49 -17.99
C VAL A 50 -15.09 18.80 -17.43
N ALA A 51 -15.28 19.08 -16.14
CA ALA A 51 -14.75 20.28 -15.49
C ALA A 51 -13.22 20.35 -15.52
N GLU A 52 -12.54 19.23 -15.27
CA GLU A 52 -11.06 19.12 -15.28
C GLU A 52 -10.45 19.10 -16.67
N SER A 53 -11.25 18.78 -17.70
CA SER A 53 -10.74 18.71 -19.07
C SER A 53 -10.38 20.08 -19.67
N HIS A 54 -10.81 21.19 -19.04
CA HIS A 54 -10.55 22.56 -19.49
C HIS A 54 -10.80 22.78 -21.00
N GLY A 55 -11.85 22.13 -21.56
CA GLY A 55 -12.22 22.21 -22.97
C GLY A 55 -11.58 21.15 -23.88
N ALA A 56 -10.67 20.32 -23.36
CA ALA A 56 -10.21 19.12 -24.06
C ALA A 56 -11.25 18.00 -23.97
N ARG A 57 -11.15 16.99 -24.84
CA ARG A 57 -12.01 15.80 -24.72
C ARG A 57 -11.63 15.03 -23.45
N PRO A 58 -12.57 14.81 -22.50
CA PRO A 58 -12.29 14.01 -21.32
C PRO A 58 -11.87 12.59 -21.71
N VAL A 59 -10.81 12.09 -21.08
CA VAL A 59 -10.35 10.72 -21.28
C VAL A 59 -10.96 9.87 -20.18
N MET A 60 -11.92 9.04 -20.56
CA MET A 60 -12.60 8.17 -19.61
C MET A 60 -11.67 7.07 -19.09
N PRO A 61 -11.87 6.63 -17.83
CA PRO A 61 -11.29 5.40 -17.31
C PRO A 61 -11.54 4.21 -18.24
N LEU A 62 -10.57 3.28 -18.27
CA LEU A 62 -10.73 2.03 -19.05
C LEU A 62 -11.68 1.04 -18.38
N PHE A 63 -11.81 1.11 -17.06
CA PHE A 63 -12.61 0.18 -16.26
C PHE A 63 -13.72 0.92 -15.53
N ALA A 64 -14.80 0.19 -15.27
CA ALA A 64 -15.84 0.65 -14.36
C ALA A 64 -15.25 0.89 -12.96
N PRO A 65 -15.79 1.86 -12.19
CA PRO A 65 -15.36 2.10 -10.83
C PRO A 65 -15.53 0.85 -9.96
N ALA A 66 -14.52 0.56 -9.13
CA ALA A 66 -14.60 -0.47 -8.12
C ALA A 66 -15.22 0.12 -6.84
N PHE A 67 -16.17 -0.58 -6.21
CA PHE A 67 -16.82 -0.09 -4.99
C PHE A 67 -16.42 -0.94 -3.79
N ASP A 68 -15.94 -0.25 -2.76
CA ASP A 68 -15.73 -0.80 -1.43
C ASP A 68 -16.85 -0.32 -0.54
N ILE A 69 -17.71 -1.26 -0.12
CA ILE A 69 -18.85 -0.94 0.74
C ILE A 69 -18.81 -1.81 1.97
N GLU A 70 -18.57 -1.16 3.09
CA GLU A 70 -18.43 -1.83 4.37
C GLU A 70 -19.14 -1.08 5.50
N ARG A 71 -19.48 -1.83 6.54
CA ARG A 71 -19.89 -1.25 7.82
C ARG A 71 -19.44 -2.12 8.97
N GLN A 72 -19.19 -1.47 10.09
CA GLN A 72 -19.26 -2.15 11.38
C GLN A 72 -20.73 -2.24 11.82
N ARG A 73 -21.09 -3.30 12.54
CA ARG A 73 -22.45 -3.47 13.05
C ARG A 73 -22.90 -2.24 13.85
N GLY A 74 -24.06 -1.68 13.50
CA GLY A 74 -24.62 -0.49 14.15
C GLY A 74 -24.05 0.84 13.66
N LYS A 75 -23.11 0.84 12.71
CA LYS A 75 -22.62 2.03 12.02
C LYS A 75 -23.29 2.17 10.64
N PRO A 76 -23.39 3.40 10.09
CA PRO A 76 -23.82 3.58 8.71
C PRO A 76 -22.86 2.89 7.74
N TRP A 77 -23.36 2.56 6.54
CA TRP A 77 -22.52 2.07 5.46
C TRP A 77 -21.53 3.15 5.03
N GLN A 78 -20.25 2.76 4.97
CA GLN A 78 -19.24 3.51 4.26
C GLN A 78 -19.20 2.99 2.83
N VAL A 79 -19.33 3.89 1.87
CA VAL A 79 -19.34 3.58 0.45
C VAL A 79 -18.23 4.39 -0.19
N ILE A 80 -17.24 3.68 -0.75
CA ILE A 80 -16.10 4.26 -1.45
C ILE A 80 -16.11 3.77 -2.89
N ALA A 81 -16.00 4.67 -3.85
CA ALA A 81 -15.74 4.35 -5.25
C ALA A 81 -14.26 4.59 -5.56
N ARG A 82 -13.60 3.65 -6.23
CA ARG A 82 -12.23 3.77 -6.72
C ARG A 82 -12.21 3.77 -8.24
N VAL A 83 -11.47 4.71 -8.81
CA VAL A 83 -11.36 4.88 -10.25
C VAL A 83 -9.90 4.86 -10.65
N ASP A 84 -9.60 3.97 -11.59
CA ASP A 84 -8.29 3.89 -12.20
C ASP A 84 -8.29 4.67 -13.52
N SER A 85 -7.44 5.71 -13.61
CA SER A 85 -7.31 6.52 -14.81
C SER A 85 -6.91 5.66 -16.02
N ALA A 86 -7.14 6.16 -17.24
CA ALA A 86 -6.52 5.54 -18.41
C ALA A 86 -4.98 5.53 -18.23
N PRO A 87 -4.30 4.40 -18.48
CA PRO A 87 -2.84 4.33 -18.48
C PRO A 87 -2.20 5.28 -19.49
N ARG A 88 -1.11 5.93 -19.09
CA ARG A 88 -0.36 6.86 -19.95
C ARG A 88 1.13 6.75 -19.69
N HIS A 89 1.92 7.22 -20.65
CA HIS A 89 3.35 7.39 -20.43
C HIS A 89 3.59 8.52 -19.42
N SER A 90 4.29 8.21 -18.33
CA SER A 90 4.88 9.21 -17.44
C SER A 90 6.33 9.54 -17.83
N ALA A 91 6.97 8.64 -18.58
CA ALA A 91 8.23 8.84 -19.30
C ALA A 91 8.27 7.87 -20.49
N VAL A 92 9.31 7.95 -21.34
CA VAL A 92 9.46 7.06 -22.51
C VAL A 92 9.32 5.59 -22.13
N ASP A 93 10.03 5.16 -21.08
CA ASP A 93 10.08 3.77 -20.63
C ASP A 93 9.15 3.47 -19.43
N LEU A 94 8.25 4.38 -19.08
CA LEU A 94 7.43 4.27 -17.85
C LEU A 94 5.96 4.56 -18.13
N CYS A 95 5.12 3.56 -17.91
CA CYS A 95 3.68 3.71 -17.87
C CYS A 95 3.21 4.02 -16.45
N ARG A 96 2.13 4.80 -16.35
CA ARG A 96 1.48 5.20 -15.11
C ARG A 96 -0.03 5.15 -15.23
N GLN A 97 -0.68 4.73 -14.16
CA GLN A 97 -2.11 4.83 -13.91
C GLN A 97 -2.32 5.45 -12.52
N ILE A 98 -3.23 6.41 -12.42
CA ILE A 98 -3.57 7.06 -11.14
C ILE A 98 -4.86 6.43 -10.65
N ARG A 99 -4.85 5.97 -9.40
CA ARG A 99 -6.02 5.47 -8.70
C ARG A 99 -6.52 6.53 -7.73
N SER A 100 -7.69 7.08 -8.03
CA SER A 100 -8.38 8.04 -7.17
C SER A 100 -9.52 7.36 -6.42
N SER A 101 -9.88 7.91 -5.27
CA SER A 101 -10.97 7.37 -4.46
C SER A 101 -11.95 8.45 -4.04
N PHE A 102 -13.21 8.07 -3.96
CA PHE A 102 -14.31 8.99 -3.69
C PHE A 102 -15.18 8.40 -2.60
N ILE A 103 -15.60 9.23 -1.65
CA ILE A 103 -16.47 8.83 -0.55
C ILE A 103 -17.90 9.31 -0.81
N PHE A 104 -18.86 8.47 -0.48
CA PHE A 104 -20.28 8.79 -0.54
C PHE A 104 -20.81 9.21 0.83
N ASP A 105 -21.49 10.35 0.89
CA ASP A 105 -22.28 10.80 2.03
C ASP A 105 -23.78 10.76 1.70
N ALA A 106 -24.47 9.78 2.26
CA ALA A 106 -25.91 9.61 2.09
C ALA A 106 -26.74 10.77 2.66
N LYS A 107 -26.19 11.56 3.59
CA LYS A 107 -26.87 12.69 4.23
C LYS A 107 -26.72 14.00 3.46
N ALA A 108 -25.73 14.07 2.56
CA ALA A 108 -25.52 15.26 1.74
C ALA A 108 -26.64 15.43 0.69
N PRO A 109 -26.87 16.67 0.22
CA PRO A 109 -27.73 16.93 -0.93
C PRO A 109 -27.30 16.08 -2.13
N LYS A 110 -28.25 15.69 -3.00
CA LYS A 110 -28.00 14.77 -4.12
C LYS A 110 -26.78 15.15 -4.97
N ASP A 111 -26.60 16.44 -5.23
CA ASP A 111 -25.52 16.97 -6.09
C ASP A 111 -24.16 17.08 -5.38
N SER A 112 -24.09 16.73 -4.10
CA SER A 112 -22.87 16.81 -3.27
C SER A 112 -22.66 15.55 -2.44
N ARG A 113 -23.27 14.43 -2.84
CA ARG A 113 -23.09 13.13 -2.16
C ARG A 113 -21.71 12.54 -2.33
N TRP A 114 -20.96 12.92 -3.36
CA TRP A 114 -19.64 12.38 -3.65
C TRP A 114 -18.53 13.43 -3.48
N SER A 115 -17.41 13.04 -2.87
CA SER A 115 -16.21 13.88 -2.72
C SER A 115 -14.91 13.06 -2.79
N GLU A 116 -13.77 13.69 -3.09
CA GLU A 116 -12.47 13.05 -3.35
C GLU A 116 -11.71 12.50 -2.13
N THR A 117 -12.33 12.53 -0.95
CA THR A 117 -11.61 12.49 0.33
C THR A 117 -11.56 11.11 0.98
N ALA A 118 -11.73 10.02 0.23
CA ALA A 118 -11.58 8.68 0.83
C ALA A 118 -10.11 8.37 1.13
N GLN A 119 -9.22 8.58 0.16
CA GLN A 119 -7.77 8.33 0.20
C GLN A 119 -7.08 9.21 -0.84
N GLU A 120 -5.86 9.64 -0.54
CA GLU A 120 -5.00 10.36 -1.49
C GLU A 120 -4.79 9.56 -2.79
N PRO A 121 -4.72 10.21 -3.96
CA PRO A 121 -4.47 9.52 -5.22
C PRO A 121 -3.16 8.75 -5.21
N THR A 122 -3.23 7.47 -5.58
CA THR A 122 -2.07 6.58 -5.62
C THR A 122 -1.59 6.39 -7.05
N TRP A 123 -0.27 6.37 -7.24
CA TRP A 123 0.34 6.26 -8.56
C TRP A 123 0.85 4.84 -8.77
N HIS A 124 0.28 4.14 -9.74
CA HIS A 124 0.65 2.78 -10.10
C HIS A 124 1.48 2.82 -11.38
N VAL A 125 2.66 2.20 -11.37
CA VAL A 125 3.62 2.26 -12.48
C VAL A 125 4.14 0.89 -12.89
N TRP A 126 4.57 0.79 -14.15
CA TRP A 126 5.23 -0.37 -14.73
C TRP A 126 6.07 0.06 -15.94
N LEU A 127 7.01 -0.81 -16.35
CA LEU A 127 7.84 -0.55 -17.52
C LEU A 127 6.99 -0.58 -18.79
N ALA A 128 7.17 0.44 -19.64
CA ALA A 128 6.55 0.45 -20.95
C ALA A 128 7.18 -0.61 -21.86
N GLN A 129 6.36 -1.24 -22.71
CA GLN A 129 6.88 -2.08 -23.78
C GLN A 129 7.28 -1.20 -24.97
N PRO A 130 8.39 -1.48 -25.67
CA PRO A 130 8.85 -0.66 -26.79
C PRO A 130 7.77 -0.50 -27.86
N ASN A 131 7.56 0.74 -28.35
CA ASN A 131 6.61 1.08 -29.41
C ASN A 131 5.15 0.67 -29.16
N THR A 132 4.74 0.55 -27.89
CA THR A 132 3.35 0.25 -27.53
C THR A 132 2.73 1.39 -26.75
N ILE A 133 1.41 1.55 -26.87
CA ILE A 133 0.67 2.41 -25.96
C ILE A 133 0.59 1.75 -24.58
N CYS A 134 0.64 2.56 -23.52
CA CYS A 134 0.35 2.05 -22.18
C CYS A 134 -1.06 1.44 -22.13
N SER A 135 -1.12 0.17 -21.75
CA SER A 135 -2.35 -0.59 -21.53
C SER A 135 -2.40 -1.07 -20.09
N ALA A 136 -3.60 -1.39 -19.61
CA ALA A 136 -3.77 -1.88 -18.24
C ALA A 136 -3.04 -3.22 -18.04
N VAL A 137 -2.34 -3.36 -16.91
CA VAL A 137 -1.61 -4.57 -16.54
C VAL A 137 -2.07 -5.08 -15.18
N GLN A 138 -1.94 -6.38 -14.94
CA GLN A 138 -2.34 -7.00 -13.67
C GLN A 138 -1.40 -6.62 -12.52
N HIS A 139 -0.12 -6.47 -12.81
CA HIS A 139 0.92 -6.23 -11.80
C HIS A 139 1.48 -4.83 -11.98
N THR A 140 1.17 -3.96 -11.02
CA THR A 140 1.71 -2.60 -10.94
C THR A 140 2.49 -2.41 -9.65
N VAL A 141 3.39 -1.44 -9.66
CA VAL A 141 4.16 -1.02 -8.48
C VAL A 141 3.64 0.35 -8.04
N LEU A 142 3.34 0.51 -6.76
CA LEU A 142 3.01 1.81 -6.20
C LEU A 142 4.25 2.72 -6.24
N MET A 143 4.07 3.96 -6.65
CA MET A 143 5.12 4.95 -6.73
C MET A 143 4.73 6.19 -5.95
N ASP A 144 5.62 6.65 -5.08
CA ASP A 144 5.49 7.98 -4.48
C ASP A 144 5.82 9.07 -5.52
N GLN A 145 5.02 10.13 -5.55
CA GLN A 145 5.12 11.19 -6.57
C GLN A 145 6.44 11.98 -6.48
N ALA A 146 7.13 11.95 -5.35
CA ALA A 146 8.42 12.60 -5.16
C ALA A 146 9.58 11.86 -5.85
N VAL A 147 9.37 10.62 -6.28
CA VAL A 147 10.41 9.83 -6.97
C VAL A 147 10.41 10.18 -8.45
N ARG A 148 11.59 10.52 -8.99
CA ARG A 148 11.73 10.90 -10.39
C ARG A 148 11.53 9.70 -11.32
N PRO A 149 10.87 9.86 -12.49
CA PRO A 149 10.62 8.75 -13.42
C PRO A 149 11.87 7.97 -13.85
N GLU A 150 13.01 8.62 -14.03
CA GLU A 150 14.26 7.96 -14.42
C GLU A 150 14.80 7.01 -13.34
N ASP A 151 14.68 7.40 -12.07
CA ASP A 151 15.08 6.55 -10.95
C ASP A 151 14.13 5.36 -10.84
N VAL A 152 12.83 5.57 -11.05
CA VAL A 152 11.80 4.51 -11.02
C VAL A 152 12.03 3.48 -12.11
N VAL A 153 12.32 3.91 -13.34
CA VAL A 153 12.64 3.00 -14.46
C VAL A 153 13.85 2.13 -14.10
N ALA A 154 14.91 2.73 -13.55
CA ALA A 154 16.11 1.98 -13.17
C ALA A 154 15.81 0.97 -12.05
N LEU A 155 15.07 1.39 -11.02
CA LEU A 155 14.69 0.52 -9.90
C LEU A 155 13.76 -0.62 -10.35
N LEU A 156 12.77 -0.35 -11.22
CA LEU A 156 11.91 -1.38 -11.79
C LEU A 156 12.70 -2.39 -12.64
N ARG A 157 13.75 -1.98 -13.35
CA ARG A 157 14.61 -2.91 -14.09
C ARG A 157 15.50 -3.76 -13.19
N GLN A 158 15.98 -3.19 -12.08
CA GLN A 158 17.00 -3.80 -11.22
C GLN A 158 16.44 -4.49 -9.97
N HIS A 159 15.15 -4.37 -9.67
CA HIS A 159 14.59 -4.79 -8.38
C HIS A 159 14.87 -6.24 -7.98
N ALA A 160 14.84 -7.18 -8.94
CA ALA A 160 15.12 -8.59 -8.67
C ALA A 160 16.57 -8.81 -8.25
N GLU A 161 17.51 -8.13 -8.91
CA GLU A 161 18.92 -8.16 -8.56
C GLU A 161 19.19 -7.47 -7.22
N LEU A 162 18.56 -6.31 -6.99
CA LEU A 162 18.64 -5.58 -5.72
C LEU A 162 18.13 -6.41 -4.55
N LEU A 163 17.00 -7.12 -4.71
CA LEU A 163 16.47 -8.04 -3.72
C LEU A 163 17.44 -9.21 -3.48
N SER A 164 17.99 -9.80 -4.55
CA SER A 164 18.97 -10.89 -4.45
C SER A 164 20.21 -10.45 -3.63
N ARG A 165 20.77 -9.28 -3.93
CA ARG A 165 21.89 -8.68 -3.20
C ARG A 165 21.49 -8.36 -1.74
N ALA A 166 20.27 -7.89 -1.51
CA ALA A 166 19.77 -7.59 -0.19
C ALA A 166 19.65 -8.84 0.70
N ARG A 167 19.48 -10.05 0.17
CA ARG A 167 19.37 -11.28 0.99
C ARG A 167 20.53 -11.51 1.96
N LEU A 168 21.72 -10.99 1.66
CA LEU A 168 22.85 -10.99 2.61
C LEU A 168 22.58 -10.06 3.82
N LEU A 169 21.96 -8.90 3.58
CA LEU A 169 21.53 -7.98 4.64
C LEU A 169 20.45 -8.60 5.51
N PHE A 170 19.54 -9.41 4.95
CA PHE A 170 18.56 -10.17 5.74
C PHE A 170 19.25 -11.12 6.71
N ALA A 171 20.34 -11.77 6.31
CA ALA A 171 21.09 -12.67 7.17
C ALA A 171 21.77 -11.93 8.34
N GLY A 172 22.14 -10.66 8.16
CA GLY A 172 22.71 -9.80 9.20
C GLY A 172 21.68 -9.14 10.12
N ASN A 173 20.39 -9.15 9.77
CA ASN A 173 19.31 -8.58 10.57
C ASN A 173 18.47 -9.70 11.21
N SER A 174 18.52 -9.82 12.54
CA SER A 174 17.83 -10.90 13.29
C SER A 174 16.30 -10.87 13.14
N ARG A 175 15.69 -9.73 12.81
CA ARG A 175 14.25 -9.63 12.51
C ARG A 175 13.94 -10.21 11.13
N CYS A 176 14.81 -9.97 10.15
CA CYS A 176 14.64 -10.39 8.76
C CYS A 176 15.16 -11.81 8.46
N ILE A 177 16.06 -12.37 9.27
CA ILE A 177 16.80 -13.59 8.94
C ILE A 177 15.88 -14.78 8.60
N ARG A 178 14.74 -14.90 9.29
CA ARG A 178 13.76 -15.98 9.08
C ARG A 178 12.98 -15.85 7.78
N GLN A 179 12.95 -14.65 7.20
CA GLN A 179 12.16 -14.31 6.03
C GLN A 179 13.01 -14.29 4.74
N ARG A 180 14.35 -14.39 4.85
CA ARG A 180 15.30 -14.24 3.71
C ARG A 180 15.04 -15.13 2.49
N ALA A 181 14.41 -16.29 2.72
CA ALA A 181 14.15 -17.30 1.71
C ALA A 181 12.73 -17.22 1.13
N LEU A 182 11.89 -16.31 1.63
CA LEU A 182 10.53 -16.14 1.11
C LEU A 182 10.57 -15.63 -0.34
N PRO A 183 9.59 -16.03 -1.16
CA PRO A 183 9.34 -15.37 -2.43
C PRO A 183 8.82 -13.97 -2.13
N PHE A 184 9.31 -12.97 -2.86
CA PHE A 184 8.95 -11.57 -2.67
C PHE A 184 8.64 -10.94 -4.02
N THR A 185 7.59 -10.13 -4.05
CA THR A 185 7.21 -9.31 -5.22
C THR A 185 7.35 -7.85 -4.85
N LEU A 186 7.90 -7.03 -5.76
CA LEU A 186 7.97 -5.59 -5.55
C LEU A 186 6.56 -4.99 -5.56
N ARG A 187 6.23 -4.24 -4.51
CA ARG A 187 4.91 -3.59 -4.35
C ARG A 187 4.97 -2.08 -4.37
N ALA A 188 6.03 -1.47 -3.84
CA ALA A 188 6.14 -0.02 -3.83
C ALA A 188 7.58 0.48 -3.98
N ILE A 189 7.71 1.68 -4.54
CA ILE A 189 8.92 2.49 -4.59
C ILE A 189 8.58 3.84 -3.95
N ALA A 190 9.30 4.20 -2.90
CA ALA A 190 9.15 5.46 -2.20
C ALA A 190 10.51 6.07 -1.86
N PRO A 191 10.60 7.36 -1.51
CA PRO A 191 11.77 7.88 -0.81
C PRO A 191 11.98 7.08 0.48
N ALA A 192 13.23 6.74 0.79
CA ALA A 192 13.55 6.26 2.13
C ALA A 192 13.58 7.47 3.09
N ALA A 193 13.19 7.26 4.35
CA ALA A 193 13.24 8.31 5.37
C ALA A 193 14.67 8.90 5.43
N PRO A 194 14.82 10.22 5.35
CA PRO A 194 16.13 10.84 5.39
C PRO A 194 16.75 10.61 6.77
N ALA A 195 17.90 9.94 6.80
CA ALA A 195 18.78 9.99 7.97
C ALA A 195 19.68 11.23 7.82
N ALA A 196 19.87 12.00 8.90
CA ALA A 196 20.66 13.23 8.85
C ALA A 196 22.07 12.97 8.27
N GLY A 197 22.42 13.68 7.20
CA GLY A 197 23.70 13.53 6.50
C GLY A 197 23.82 12.30 5.58
N ALA A 198 22.78 11.49 5.45
CA ALA A 198 22.78 10.33 4.55
C ALA A 198 22.50 10.73 3.10
N PRO A 199 23.06 10.01 2.11
CA PRO A 199 22.70 10.20 0.70
C PRO A 199 21.21 9.92 0.47
N VAL A 200 20.67 10.49 -0.62
CA VAL A 200 19.29 10.17 -1.05
C VAL A 200 19.17 8.67 -1.27
N MET A 201 18.23 8.06 -0.56
CA MET A 201 17.93 6.64 -0.63
C MET A 201 16.48 6.43 -1.06
N PHE A 202 16.23 5.30 -1.71
CA PHE A 202 14.92 4.82 -2.11
C PHE A 202 14.55 3.62 -1.22
N SER A 203 13.28 3.48 -0.91
CA SER A 203 12.71 2.32 -0.23
C SER A 203 11.97 1.48 -1.25
N LEU A 204 12.47 0.26 -1.48
CA LEU A 204 11.77 -0.76 -2.26
C LEU A 204 11.02 -1.65 -1.29
N VAL A 205 9.69 -1.61 -1.36
CA VAL A 205 8.82 -2.41 -0.51
C VAL A 205 8.47 -3.68 -1.25
N PHE A 206 8.89 -4.80 -0.67
CA PHE A 206 8.61 -6.14 -1.15
C PHE A 206 7.59 -6.82 -0.24
N GLU A 207 6.67 -7.56 -0.83
CA GLU A 207 5.67 -8.33 -0.11
C GLU A 207 5.79 -9.80 -0.52
N SER A 208 5.74 -10.69 0.47
CA SER A 208 5.75 -12.13 0.23
C SER A 208 4.34 -12.69 0.05
N ASP A 209 4.27 -13.97 -0.33
CA ASP A 209 3.04 -14.76 -0.33
C ASP A 209 2.47 -15.07 1.07
N ARG A 210 3.18 -14.67 2.14
CA ARG A 210 2.79 -14.87 3.54
C ARG A 210 2.56 -13.54 4.27
N ASP A 211 2.18 -12.50 3.54
CA ASP A 211 1.90 -11.15 4.04
C ASP A 211 3.09 -10.50 4.81
N THR A 212 4.28 -11.06 4.66
CA THR A 212 5.52 -10.48 5.18
C THR A 212 5.98 -9.33 4.31
N VAL A 213 6.33 -8.21 4.92
CA VAL A 213 6.82 -7.02 4.23
C VAL A 213 8.29 -6.81 4.52
N ALA A 214 9.09 -6.69 3.47
CA ALA A 214 10.50 -6.32 3.55
C ALA A 214 10.74 -4.99 2.84
N ARG A 215 11.34 -4.03 3.54
CA ARG A 215 11.71 -2.72 3.01
C ARG A 215 13.21 -2.69 2.79
N VAL A 216 13.62 -2.66 1.53
CA VAL A 216 15.04 -2.58 1.16
C VAL A 216 15.38 -1.13 0.87
N ALA A 217 16.25 -0.55 1.68
CA ALA A 217 16.84 0.75 1.41
C ALA A 217 17.88 0.62 0.30
N VAL A 218 17.77 1.43 -0.74
CA VAL A 218 18.63 1.42 -1.91
C VAL A 218 19.24 2.80 -2.08
N ARG A 219 20.56 2.87 -2.19
CA ARG A 219 21.28 4.11 -2.46
C ARG A 219 21.74 4.16 -3.91
N ARG A 220 21.76 5.36 -4.48
CA ARG A 220 22.44 5.62 -5.75
C ARG A 220 23.92 5.90 -5.47
N HIS A 221 24.82 5.16 -6.11
CA HIS A 221 26.27 5.34 -5.97
C HIS A 221 26.96 5.16 -7.33
N ARG A 222 27.68 6.18 -7.80
CA ARG A 222 28.42 6.17 -9.08
C ARG A 222 27.58 5.77 -10.30
N GLY A 223 26.29 6.11 -10.31
CA GLY A 223 25.38 5.80 -11.42
C GLY A 223 24.66 4.46 -11.29
N GLU A 224 25.00 3.66 -10.28
CA GLU A 224 24.36 2.37 -9.99
C GLU A 224 23.50 2.43 -8.72
N TYR A 225 22.58 1.47 -8.57
CA TYR A 225 21.78 1.31 -7.37
C TYR A 225 22.30 0.13 -6.56
N ALA A 226 22.43 0.32 -5.25
CA ALA A 226 22.92 -0.72 -4.34
C ALA A 226 22.01 -0.82 -3.12
N ALA A 227 21.65 -2.06 -2.76
CA ALA A 227 20.99 -2.35 -1.49
C ALA A 227 21.91 -1.96 -0.32
N TRP A 228 21.36 -1.25 0.65
CA TRP A 228 22.10 -0.66 1.77
C TRP A 228 21.64 -1.20 3.11
N ASN A 229 20.32 -1.32 3.32
CA ASN A 229 19.75 -1.86 4.54
C ASN A 229 18.44 -2.61 4.24
N VAL A 230 17.99 -3.43 5.17
CA VAL A 230 16.68 -4.08 5.14
C VAL A 230 16.00 -3.94 6.49
N ASP A 231 14.70 -3.64 6.45
CA ASP A 231 13.79 -3.74 7.57
C ASP A 231 12.65 -4.69 7.23
N CYS A 232 12.16 -5.45 8.21
CA CYS A 232 11.12 -6.43 7.98
C CYS A 232 10.07 -6.45 9.09
N ASP A 233 8.81 -6.55 8.66
CA ASP A 233 7.62 -6.64 9.50
C ASP A 233 7.12 -8.10 9.56
#